data_AF-A0A5N5QLT3-F1
#
_entry.id   AF-A0A5N5QLT3-F1
#
_cell.length_a   1.000
_cell.length_b   1.000
_cell.length_c   1.000
_cell.angle_alpha   90.00
_cell.angle_beta   90.00
_cell.angle_gamma   90.00
#
_symmetry.space_group_name_H-M   'P 1'
#
loop_
_entity.id
_entity.type
_entity.pdbx_description
1 polymer ?
#
loop_
_entity_poly.entity_id
_entity_poly.type
_entity_poly.pdbx_seq_one_letter_code
_entity_poly.pdbx_strand_id
1 'polypeptide(L)'
;MLDMWLHRVPPVPLDRKAILTGSFVDSPANSVAKVQTTGAALDTNSQPDSGLKDQKVLTLRENVELLDDSPRRLAARLPTENILSFDKDDDDTLDFVTAAANLRAYAYGIEQKTRWEVKEMVGNIIPAIATTNAIIAGLIVLQAINVLKSLLPSASSPHTGGALANSSPKNVLIQTKTRAPLGVQNLCAPNPHCVVCRPVYVNVACDPARVTLGEVVRGVLGLVLMSTTEVSVYEGG
;
A
#
# COMPACT_ATOMS: atom_id res chain seq x y z
N MET A 1 -0.06 -18.51 -21.47
CA MET A 1 0.50 -17.44 -20.63
C MET A 1 0.86 -16.17 -21.43
N LEU A 2 0.97 -16.21 -22.76
CA LEU A 2 1.07 -14.99 -23.59
C LEU A 2 -0.15 -14.07 -23.45
N ASP A 3 -1.30 -14.65 -23.10
CA ASP A 3 -2.56 -13.98 -22.75
C ASP A 3 -2.44 -13.00 -21.57
N MET A 4 -1.51 -13.23 -20.64
CA MET A 4 -1.30 -12.32 -19.50
C MET A 4 -0.73 -10.95 -19.91
N TRP A 5 -0.13 -10.85 -21.11
CA TRP A 5 0.57 -9.66 -21.60
C TRP A 5 -0.20 -8.93 -22.70
N LEU A 6 -1.47 -9.29 -22.95
CA LEU A 6 -2.32 -8.61 -23.96
C LEU A 6 -2.51 -7.11 -23.66
N HIS A 7 -2.55 -6.75 -22.37
CA HIS A 7 -2.78 -5.37 -21.91
C HIS A 7 -1.67 -4.85 -20.99
N ARG A 8 -0.56 -5.58 -20.86
CA ARG A 8 0.55 -5.28 -19.94
C ARG A 8 1.88 -5.45 -20.64
N VAL A 9 2.86 -4.64 -20.27
CA VAL A 9 4.23 -4.79 -20.78
C VAL A 9 4.81 -6.11 -20.25
N PRO A 10 5.38 -6.97 -21.13
CA PRO A 10 6.00 -8.22 -20.69
C PRO A 10 7.28 -7.95 -19.90
N PRO A 11 7.62 -8.83 -18.92
CA PRO A 11 8.83 -8.69 -18.14
C PRO A 11 10.09 -8.97 -18.97
N VAL A 12 11.19 -8.39 -18.53
CA VAL A 12 12.48 -8.40 -19.22
C VAL A 12 13.41 -9.38 -18.50
N PRO A 13 13.89 -10.43 -19.19
CA PRO A 13 14.85 -11.36 -18.60
C PRO A 13 16.16 -10.64 -18.24
N LEU A 14 16.65 -10.88 -17.02
CA LEU A 14 17.90 -10.30 -16.54
C LEU A 14 19.05 -11.29 -16.75
N ASP A 15 20.06 -10.91 -17.55
CA ASP A 15 21.28 -11.69 -17.70
C ASP A 15 22.33 -11.22 -16.68
N ARG A 16 22.62 -12.08 -15.70
CA ARG A 16 23.64 -11.85 -14.67
C ARG A 16 24.99 -11.44 -15.26
N LYS A 17 25.46 -12.10 -16.33
CA LYS A 17 26.78 -11.80 -16.90
C LYS A 17 26.79 -10.42 -17.54
N ALA A 18 25.79 -10.12 -18.38
CA ALA A 18 25.67 -8.84 -19.05
C ALA A 18 25.56 -7.66 -18.07
N ILE A 19 24.87 -7.84 -16.94
CA ILE A 19 24.73 -6.82 -15.89
C ILE A 19 26.09 -6.56 -15.21
N LEU A 20 26.81 -7.62 -14.84
CA LEU A 20 28.12 -7.51 -14.21
C LEU A 20 29.20 -6.96 -15.16
N THR A 21 29.07 -7.17 -16.48
CA THR A 21 29.96 -6.57 -17.49
C THR A 21 29.53 -5.18 -17.93
N GLY A 22 28.36 -4.69 -17.50
CA GLY A 22 27.82 -3.39 -17.90
C GLY A 22 27.32 -3.33 -19.34
N SER A 23 27.18 -4.47 -20.02
CA SER A 23 26.69 -4.58 -21.40
C SER A 23 25.18 -4.89 -21.47
N PHE A 24 24.49 -4.86 -20.33
CA PHE A 24 23.05 -5.11 -20.28
C PHE A 24 22.28 -3.94 -20.91
N VAL A 25 21.36 -4.27 -21.82
CA VAL A 25 20.52 -3.29 -22.49
C VAL A 25 19.23 -3.13 -21.70
N ASP A 26 19.05 -1.94 -21.10
CA ASP A 26 17.82 -1.56 -20.41
C ASP A 26 16.62 -1.66 -21.36
N SER A 27 15.47 -2.10 -20.83
CA SER A 27 14.23 -2.09 -21.59
C SER A 27 13.53 -0.73 -21.59
N PRO A 28 12.72 -0.43 -22.61
CA PRO A 28 11.97 0.82 -22.71
C PRO A 28 11.08 1.11 -21.48
N ALA A 29 10.59 0.06 -20.82
CA ALA A 29 9.77 0.17 -19.60
C ALA A 29 10.51 0.84 -18.44
N ASN A 30 11.81 0.56 -18.28
CA ASN A 30 12.63 1.16 -17.21
C ASN A 30 12.97 2.63 -17.49
N SER A 31 12.97 3.06 -18.76
CA SER A 31 13.08 4.48 -19.11
C SER A 31 11.81 5.27 -18.77
N VAL A 32 10.62 4.67 -18.80
CA VAL A 32 9.36 5.35 -18.42
C VAL A 32 9.25 5.51 -16.91
N ALA A 33 9.69 4.52 -16.13
CA ALA A 33 9.73 4.61 -14.66
C ALA A 33 10.64 5.75 -14.17
N LYS A 34 11.76 6.02 -14.83
CA LYS A 34 12.63 7.18 -14.55
C LYS A 34 11.97 8.53 -14.86
N VAL A 35 10.97 8.57 -15.75
CA VAL A 35 10.29 9.82 -16.14
C VAL A 35 9.17 10.19 -15.16
N GLN A 36 8.55 9.23 -14.46
CA GLN A 36 7.49 9.54 -13.48
C GLN A 36 8.02 10.11 -12.15
N THR A 37 9.32 10.03 -11.89
CA THR A 37 10.01 10.72 -10.79
C THR A 37 10.50 12.13 -11.16
N THR A 38 9.99 12.74 -12.24
CA THR A 38 10.28 14.14 -12.59
C THR A 38 9.42 15.13 -11.81
N GLY A 39 9.58 15.09 -10.49
CA GLY A 39 9.26 16.18 -9.56
C GLY A 39 10.51 16.79 -8.90
N ALA A 40 11.70 16.32 -9.23
CA ALA A 40 12.97 16.93 -8.82
C ALA A 40 14.05 16.58 -9.84
N ALA A 41 14.40 17.53 -10.70
CA ALA A 41 15.63 17.47 -11.47
C ALA A 41 16.81 17.50 -10.49
N LEU A 42 17.64 16.46 -10.49
CA LEU A 42 18.94 16.49 -9.83
C LEU A 42 20.02 16.50 -10.90
N ASP A 43 20.70 17.64 -10.97
CA ASP A 43 21.90 17.85 -11.76
C ASP A 43 22.96 16.81 -11.43
N THR A 44 23.61 16.32 -12.48
CA THR A 44 24.87 15.58 -12.40
C THR A 44 25.95 16.47 -11.80
N ASN A 45 26.07 16.45 -10.48
CA ASN A 45 27.31 16.83 -9.81
C ASN A 45 27.46 16.06 -8.50
N SER A 46 28.50 15.23 -8.45
CA SER A 46 28.87 14.35 -7.36
C SER A 46 29.08 15.13 -6.05
N GLN A 47 28.21 14.90 -5.07
CA GLN A 47 28.44 15.19 -3.65
C GLN A 47 28.30 13.86 -2.88
N PRO A 48 29.09 13.62 -1.81
CA PRO A 48 28.98 12.39 -1.03
C PRO A 48 27.67 12.44 -0.22
N ASP A 49 26.80 11.48 -0.53
CA ASP A 49 25.44 11.37 -0.03
C ASP A 49 25.41 11.33 1.52
N SER A 50 24.71 12.29 2.13
CA SER A 50 24.57 12.43 3.59
C SER A 50 23.40 11.61 4.16
N GLY A 51 22.84 10.67 3.38
CA GLY A 51 21.80 9.74 3.79
C GLY A 51 22.36 8.52 4.52
N LEU A 52 21.53 7.90 5.38
CA LEU A 52 21.86 6.60 5.96
C LEU A 52 22.03 5.57 4.83
N LYS A 53 23.00 4.65 4.92
CA LYS A 53 23.29 3.66 3.86
C LYS A 53 22.05 2.91 3.37
N ASP A 54 21.11 2.66 4.28
CA ASP A 54 19.87 1.92 4.02
C ASP A 54 18.78 2.74 3.29
N GLN A 55 18.95 4.06 3.18
CA GLN A 55 18.06 4.97 2.47
C GLN A 55 18.49 5.22 1.01
N LYS A 56 19.63 4.67 0.60
CA LYS A 56 20.08 4.73 -0.80
C LYS A 56 19.40 3.62 -1.61
N VAL A 57 18.87 3.95 -2.77
CA VAL A 57 18.40 2.95 -3.74
C VAL A 57 19.61 2.28 -4.38
N LEU A 58 19.68 0.96 -4.29
CA LEU A 58 20.75 0.16 -4.89
C LEU A 58 20.62 0.16 -6.42
N THR A 59 21.76 0.24 -7.11
CA THR A 59 21.85 0.07 -8.55
C THR A 59 21.58 -1.38 -8.95
N LEU A 60 21.29 -1.62 -10.24
CA LEU A 60 21.05 -2.96 -10.75
C LEU A 60 22.22 -3.92 -10.47
N ARG A 61 23.46 -3.43 -10.62
CA ARG A 61 24.68 -4.20 -10.32
C ARG A 61 24.79 -4.52 -8.83
N GLU A 62 24.63 -3.52 -7.96
CA GLU A 62 24.70 -3.71 -6.51
C GLU A 62 23.63 -4.72 -6.04
N ASN A 63 22.42 -4.70 -6.59
CA ASN A 63 21.40 -5.70 -6.27
C ASN A 63 21.79 -7.12 -6.74
N VAL A 64 22.43 -7.29 -7.90
CA VAL A 64 22.93 -8.61 -8.34
C VAL A 64 24.03 -9.12 -7.41
N GLU A 65 24.98 -8.25 -7.04
CA GLU A 65 26.07 -8.60 -6.12
C GLU A 65 25.53 -8.97 -4.73
N LEU A 66 24.54 -8.22 -4.23
CA LEU A 66 23.88 -8.50 -2.96
C LEU A 66 23.07 -9.81 -3.00
N LEU A 67 22.42 -10.11 -4.13
CA LEU A 67 21.73 -11.38 -4.33
C LEU A 67 22.71 -12.55 -4.50
N ASP A 68 23.91 -12.33 -5.02
CA ASP A 68 24.92 -13.38 -5.05
C ASP A 68 25.46 -13.67 -3.64
N ASP A 69 25.57 -12.65 -2.78
CA ASP A 69 26.19 -12.76 -1.46
C ASP A 69 25.24 -13.28 -0.37
N SER A 70 24.03 -12.73 -0.28
CA SER A 70 23.08 -13.07 0.79
C SER A 70 22.71 -14.56 0.87
N PRO A 71 22.47 -15.31 -0.24
CA PRO A 71 22.23 -16.75 -0.17
C PRO A 71 23.46 -17.53 0.28
N ARG A 72 24.68 -17.05 0.00
CA ARG A 72 25.91 -17.71 0.46
C ARG A 72 26.03 -17.59 1.98
N ARG A 73 25.72 -16.42 2.56
CA ARG A 73 25.69 -16.21 4.01
C ARG A 73 24.60 -17.06 4.67
N LEU A 74 23.40 -17.09 4.09
CA LEU A 74 22.29 -17.93 4.55
C LEU A 74 22.61 -19.43 4.45
N ALA A 75 23.23 -19.89 3.36
CA ALA A 75 23.63 -21.29 3.20
C ALA A 75 24.69 -21.73 4.21
N ALA A 76 25.60 -20.82 4.59
CA ALA A 76 26.59 -21.08 5.63
C ALA A 76 25.97 -21.27 7.03
N ARG A 77 24.75 -20.76 7.27
CA ARG A 77 24.00 -20.91 8.52
C ARG A 77 23.20 -22.20 8.62
N LEU A 78 22.93 -22.86 7.49
CA LEU A 78 22.12 -24.08 7.41
C LEU A 78 22.64 -25.27 8.26
N PRO A 79 23.96 -25.48 8.47
CA PRO A 79 24.45 -26.53 9.35
C PRO A 79 24.13 -26.29 10.84
N THR A 80 24.00 -25.03 11.25
CA THR A 80 23.67 -24.62 12.62
C THR A 80 22.17 -24.44 12.83
N GLU A 81 21.43 -24.05 11.79
CA GLU A 81 20.00 -23.80 11.83
C GLU A 81 19.25 -24.85 10.98
N ASN A 82 18.44 -25.70 11.63
CA ASN A 82 17.65 -26.73 10.91
C ASN A 82 16.68 -26.14 9.87
N ILE A 83 16.13 -24.96 10.14
CA ILE A 83 15.20 -24.23 9.26
C ILE A 83 15.53 -22.74 9.38
N LEU A 84 15.88 -22.11 8.27
CA LEU A 84 16.02 -20.66 8.21
C LEU A 84 14.63 -20.01 8.28
N SER A 85 14.39 -19.20 9.30
CA SER A 85 13.20 -18.35 9.40
C SER A 85 13.54 -16.93 8.97
N PHE A 86 12.66 -16.30 8.21
CA PHE A 86 12.79 -14.88 7.89
C PHE A 86 12.61 -14.01 9.14
N ASP A 87 13.51 -13.05 9.35
CA ASP A 87 13.39 -11.99 10.35
C ASP A 87 13.77 -10.64 9.72
N LYS A 88 12.88 -9.66 9.79
CA LYS A 88 13.13 -8.30 9.26
C LYS A 88 14.28 -7.57 9.96
N ASP A 89 14.67 -8.04 11.14
CA ASP A 89 15.78 -7.49 11.93
C ASP A 89 17.09 -8.29 11.73
N ASP A 90 17.06 -9.37 10.94
CA ASP A 90 18.23 -10.13 10.48
C ASP A 90 18.72 -9.62 9.12
N ASP A 91 19.95 -9.08 9.11
CA ASP A 91 20.56 -8.47 7.92
C ASP A 91 20.66 -9.45 6.75
N ASP A 92 20.95 -10.73 6.97
CA ASP A 92 21.11 -11.71 5.88
C ASP A 92 19.79 -11.98 5.17
N THR A 93 18.71 -12.16 5.94
CA THR A 93 17.40 -12.47 5.37
C THR A 93 16.76 -11.22 4.74
N LEU A 94 16.98 -10.04 5.33
CA LEU A 94 16.51 -8.78 4.77
C LEU A 94 17.25 -8.40 3.48
N ASP A 95 18.56 -8.60 3.43
CA ASP A 95 19.37 -8.34 2.23
C ASP A 95 18.94 -9.23 1.06
N PHE A 96 18.68 -10.52 1.34
CA PHE A 96 18.16 -11.46 0.35
C PHE A 96 16.82 -10.98 -0.23
N VAL A 97 15.88 -10.60 0.63
CA VAL A 97 14.56 -10.14 0.20
C VAL A 97 14.65 -8.81 -0.56
N THR A 98 15.48 -7.87 -0.09
CA THR A 98 15.69 -6.56 -0.73
C THR A 98 16.24 -6.73 -2.14
N ALA A 99 17.32 -7.50 -2.30
CA ALA A 99 17.95 -7.72 -3.59
C ALA A 99 17.01 -8.46 -4.57
N ALA A 100 16.36 -9.53 -4.11
CA ALA A 100 15.44 -10.31 -4.94
C ALA A 100 14.20 -9.50 -5.36
N ALA A 101 13.63 -8.70 -4.45
CA ALA A 101 12.48 -7.86 -4.74
C ALA A 101 12.82 -6.74 -5.74
N ASN A 102 13.97 -6.09 -5.58
CA ASN A 102 14.41 -5.02 -6.48
C ASN A 102 14.74 -5.55 -7.89
N LEU A 103 15.42 -6.70 -8.00
CA LEU A 103 15.68 -7.33 -9.30
C LEU A 103 14.38 -7.74 -9.99
N ARG A 104 13.41 -8.26 -9.24
CA ARG A 104 12.07 -8.54 -9.77
C ARG A 104 11.38 -7.25 -10.20
N ALA A 105 11.35 -6.21 -9.38
CA ALA A 105 10.75 -4.93 -9.72
C ALA A 105 11.32 -4.37 -11.02
N TYR A 106 12.64 -4.37 -11.14
CA TYR A 106 13.37 -3.94 -12.33
C TYR A 106 13.00 -4.77 -13.58
N ALA A 107 12.84 -6.08 -13.46
CA ALA A 107 12.40 -6.95 -14.57
C ALA A 107 10.98 -6.62 -15.06
N TYR A 108 10.12 -6.08 -14.19
CA TYR A 108 8.74 -5.70 -14.52
C TYR A 108 8.57 -4.20 -14.83
N GLY A 109 9.64 -3.41 -14.88
CA GLY A 109 9.52 -1.96 -15.11
C GLY A 109 9.03 -1.17 -13.89
N ILE A 110 9.15 -1.74 -12.69
CA ILE A 110 8.68 -1.14 -11.43
C ILE A 110 9.86 -0.44 -10.74
N GLU A 111 9.60 0.70 -10.13
CA GLU A 111 10.57 1.45 -9.34
C GLU A 111 11.13 0.59 -8.19
N GLN A 112 12.46 0.58 -8.06
CA GLN A 112 13.16 -0.12 -6.99
C GLN A 112 13.03 0.64 -5.69
N LYS A 113 13.09 -0.10 -4.57
CA LYS A 113 12.92 0.45 -3.23
C LYS A 113 14.22 0.36 -2.43
N THR A 114 14.37 1.29 -1.51
CA THR A 114 15.47 1.29 -0.54
C THR A 114 15.34 0.10 0.40
N ARG A 115 16.45 -0.30 1.03
CA ARG A 115 16.45 -1.37 2.04
C ARG A 115 15.49 -1.04 3.19
N TRP A 116 15.44 0.23 3.59
CA TRP A 116 14.55 0.71 4.65
C TRP A 116 13.06 0.57 4.28
N GLU A 117 12.66 1.00 3.07
CA GLU A 117 11.29 0.82 2.58
C GLU A 117 10.91 -0.66 2.48
N VAL A 118 11.83 -1.51 2.01
CA VAL A 118 11.60 -2.96 1.94
C VAL A 118 11.38 -3.51 3.35
N LYS A 119 12.19 -3.13 4.34
CA LYS A 119 12.03 -3.54 5.74
C LYS A 119 10.65 -3.20 6.31
N GLU A 120 10.13 -2.02 5.99
CA GLU A 120 8.78 -1.60 6.41
C GLU A 120 7.69 -2.47 5.73
N MET A 121 7.80 -2.69 4.43
CA MET A 121 6.82 -3.49 3.69
C MET A 121 6.78 -4.95 4.17
N VAL A 122 7.94 -5.58 4.35
CA VAL A 122 8.03 -7.00 4.77
C VAL A 122 7.55 -7.21 6.20
N GLY A 123 7.77 -6.23 7.08
CA GLY A 123 7.27 -6.27 8.46
C GLY A 123 5.74 -6.26 8.57
N ASN A 124 5.05 -5.81 7.52
CA ASN A 124 3.60 -5.63 7.48
C ASN A 124 2.87 -6.66 6.59
N ILE A 125 3.54 -7.71 6.13
CA ILE A 125 2.92 -8.76 5.32
C ILE A 125 1.94 -9.57 6.18
N ILE A 126 0.66 -9.56 5.80
CA ILE A 126 -0.38 -10.39 6.40
C ILE A 126 -0.64 -11.60 5.48
N PRO A 127 -0.50 -12.85 5.98
CA PRO A 127 -0.82 -14.04 5.20
C PRO A 127 -2.28 -14.05 4.74
N ALA A 128 -2.51 -14.40 3.48
CA ALA A 128 -3.85 -14.53 2.91
C ALA A 128 -4.21 -16.02 2.71
N ILE A 129 -5.43 -16.39 3.10
CA ILE A 129 -5.97 -17.74 2.91
C ILE A 129 -7.27 -17.62 2.10
N ALA A 130 -7.41 -18.43 1.04
CA ALA A 130 -8.54 -18.35 0.13
C ALA A 130 -9.90 -18.54 0.83
N THR A 131 -9.97 -19.37 1.88
CA THR A 131 -11.19 -19.64 2.65
C THR A 131 -11.70 -18.40 3.39
N THR A 132 -10.80 -17.54 3.91
CA THR A 132 -11.18 -16.28 4.55
C THR A 132 -11.90 -15.37 3.56
N ASN A 133 -11.39 -15.23 2.33
CA ASN A 133 -12.03 -14.43 1.29
C ASN A 133 -13.42 -14.98 0.92
N ALA A 134 -13.57 -16.31 0.84
CA ALA A 134 -14.87 -16.94 0.56
C ALA A 134 -15.89 -16.67 1.67
N ILE A 135 -15.48 -16.78 2.93
CA ILE A 135 -16.34 -16.48 4.10
C ILE A 135 -16.77 -15.00 4.07
N ILE A 136 -15.82 -14.08 3.91
CA ILE A 136 -16.11 -12.64 3.88
C ILE A 136 -17.02 -12.29 2.70
N ALA A 137 -16.79 -12.84 1.51
CA ALA A 137 -17.66 -12.62 0.35
C ALA A 137 -19.11 -13.07 0.61
N GLY A 138 -19.29 -14.25 1.22
CA GLY A 138 -20.61 -14.73 1.63
C GLY A 138 -21.29 -13.80 2.64
N LEU A 139 -20.54 -13.33 3.64
CA LEU A 139 -21.04 -12.38 4.64
C LEU A 139 -21.43 -11.03 4.03
N ILE A 140 -20.67 -10.52 3.06
CA ILE A 140 -20.99 -9.27 2.33
C ILE A 140 -22.36 -9.42 1.64
N VAL A 141 -22.59 -10.52 0.92
CA VAL A 141 -23.87 -10.76 0.23
C VAL A 141 -25.03 -10.87 1.23
N LEU A 142 -24.84 -11.57 2.35
CA LEU A 142 -25.85 -11.67 3.40
C LEU A 142 -26.21 -10.30 4.01
N GLN A 143 -25.21 -9.44 4.28
CA GLN A 143 -25.49 -8.10 4.78
C GLN A 143 -26.11 -7.18 3.72
N ALA A 144 -25.71 -7.32 2.44
CA ALA A 144 -26.33 -6.58 1.35
C ALA A 144 -27.83 -6.88 1.23
N ILE A 145 -28.25 -8.14 1.42
CA ILE A 145 -29.66 -8.51 1.47
C ILE A 145 -30.39 -7.83 2.63
N ASN A 146 -29.77 -7.73 3.82
CA ASN A 146 -30.36 -7.03 4.96
C ASN A 146 -30.52 -5.53 4.68
N VAL A 147 -29.51 -4.89 4.06
CA VAL A 147 -29.60 -3.49 3.63
C VAL A 147 -30.75 -3.31 2.64
N LEU A 148 -30.82 -4.12 1.58
CA LEU A 148 -31.88 -4.01 0.57
C LEU A 148 -33.27 -4.15 1.18
N LYS A 149 -33.46 -5.11 2.10
CA LYS A 149 -34.73 -5.30 2.81
C LYS A 149 -35.11 -4.08 3.65
N SER A 150 -34.15 -3.45 4.32
CA SER A 150 -34.39 -2.23 5.11
C SER A 150 -34.82 -1.02 4.27
N LEU A 151 -34.56 -1.03 2.96
CA LEU A 151 -34.94 0.02 2.02
C LEU A 151 -36.30 -0.23 1.34
N LEU A 152 -36.90 -1.42 1.52
CA LEU A 152 -38.18 -1.74 0.90
C LEU A 152 -39.35 -1.08 1.66
N PRO A 153 -40.33 -0.46 0.95
CA PRO A 153 -41.47 0.23 1.57
C PRO A 153 -42.33 -0.64 2.51
N SER A 154 -42.36 -1.95 2.29
CA SER A 154 -43.18 -2.91 3.04
C SER A 154 -42.55 -3.42 4.35
N ALA A 155 -41.31 -3.00 4.66
CA ALA A 155 -40.61 -3.40 5.89
C ALA A 155 -41.21 -2.79 7.17
N SER A 156 -42.10 -1.80 7.04
CA SER A 156 -42.80 -1.12 8.15
C SER A 156 -44.17 -1.73 8.49
N SER A 157 -44.65 -2.74 7.76
CA SER A 157 -45.94 -3.38 8.06
C SER A 157 -45.79 -4.46 9.15
N PRO A 158 -46.39 -4.29 10.34
CA PRO A 158 -46.21 -5.19 11.48
C PRO A 158 -46.85 -6.58 11.30
N HIS A 159 -47.59 -6.83 10.21
CA HIS A 159 -48.44 -8.03 10.08
C HIS A 159 -47.96 -9.05 9.02
N THR A 160 -46.88 -8.78 8.30
CA THR A 160 -46.32 -9.71 7.28
C THR A 160 -44.85 -10.06 7.50
N GLY A 161 -44.28 -9.68 8.64
CA GLY A 161 -42.84 -9.77 8.91
C GLY A 161 -42.42 -11.08 9.58
N GLY A 162 -41.95 -12.06 8.79
CA GLY A 162 -41.11 -13.13 9.34
C GLY A 162 -39.82 -12.56 9.97
N ALA A 163 -39.03 -13.38 10.66
CA ALA A 163 -37.80 -12.99 11.39
C ALA A 163 -36.78 -12.15 10.57
N LEU A 164 -36.90 -12.13 9.24
CA LEU A 164 -36.06 -11.41 8.29
C LEU A 164 -36.54 -10.00 7.93
N ALA A 165 -37.77 -9.60 8.25
CA ALA A 165 -38.31 -8.27 7.93
C ALA A 165 -37.76 -7.17 8.87
N ASN A 166 -37.37 -7.54 10.10
CA ASN A 166 -36.82 -6.63 11.11
C ASN A 166 -35.27 -6.69 11.18
N SER A 167 -34.62 -7.26 10.17
CA SER A 167 -33.17 -7.46 10.18
C SER A 167 -32.44 -6.16 9.83
N SER A 168 -31.93 -5.45 10.83
CA SER A 168 -31.02 -4.33 10.61
C SER A 168 -29.65 -4.82 10.11
N PRO A 169 -28.96 -4.09 9.23
CA PRO A 169 -27.58 -4.40 8.86
C PRO A 169 -26.68 -4.38 10.10
N LYS A 170 -25.71 -5.30 10.13
CA LYS A 170 -24.77 -5.45 11.26
C LYS A 170 -23.34 -5.61 10.75
N ASN A 171 -22.39 -5.18 11.57
CA ASN A 171 -20.99 -5.49 11.37
C ASN A 171 -20.75 -6.93 11.81
N VAL A 172 -20.35 -7.79 10.86
CA VAL A 172 -19.97 -9.19 11.15
C VAL A 172 -18.46 -9.30 11.08
N LEU A 173 -17.84 -9.79 12.15
CA LEU A 173 -16.40 -9.91 12.29
C LEU A 173 -16.03 -11.39 12.45
N ILE A 174 -14.95 -11.81 11.81
CA ILE A 174 -14.36 -13.12 12.11
C ILE A 174 -13.56 -12.99 13.41
N GLN A 175 -13.79 -13.91 14.34
CA GLN A 175 -13.14 -13.97 15.63
C GLN A 175 -12.29 -15.23 15.75
N THR A 176 -11.27 -15.17 16.59
CA THR A 176 -10.41 -16.32 16.93
C THR A 176 -11.08 -17.31 17.90
N LYS A 177 -12.28 -16.99 18.40
CA LYS A 177 -13.03 -17.84 19.34
C LYS A 177 -13.65 -19.03 18.60
N THR A 178 -13.12 -20.22 18.82
CA THR A 178 -13.58 -21.47 18.16
C THR A 178 -15.07 -21.77 18.36
N ARG A 179 -15.64 -21.46 19.53
CA ARG A 179 -17.08 -21.69 19.83
C ARG A 179 -18.01 -20.63 19.22
N ALA A 180 -17.48 -19.46 18.87
CA ALA A 180 -18.23 -18.34 18.33
C ALA A 180 -17.33 -17.59 17.32
N PRO A 181 -17.06 -18.21 16.16
CA PRO A 181 -16.08 -17.68 15.20
C PRO A 181 -16.59 -16.42 14.49
N LEU A 182 -17.87 -16.07 14.65
CA LEU A 182 -18.48 -14.87 14.11
C LEU A 182 -18.94 -13.98 15.26
N GLY A 183 -18.36 -12.79 15.32
CA GLY A 183 -18.83 -11.68 16.14
C GLY A 183 -19.81 -10.82 15.37
N VAL A 184 -20.81 -10.29 16.07
CA VAL A 184 -21.79 -9.39 15.49
C VAL A 184 -21.85 -8.13 16.33
N GLN A 185 -21.72 -6.97 15.69
CA GLN A 185 -21.80 -5.67 16.31
C GLN A 185 -22.83 -4.81 15.58
N ASN A 186 -23.63 -4.06 16.34
CA ASN A 186 -24.55 -3.08 15.77
C ASN A 186 -23.78 -1.92 15.14
N LEU A 187 -24.35 -1.32 14.10
CA LEU A 187 -23.78 -0.13 13.48
C LEU A 187 -23.73 1.01 14.51
N CYS A 188 -22.60 1.71 14.54
CA CYS A 188 -22.46 2.92 15.34
C CYS A 188 -23.06 4.12 14.60
N ALA A 189 -23.59 5.09 15.34
CA ALA A 189 -24.00 6.35 14.77
C ALA A 189 -22.77 7.09 14.17
N PRO A 190 -22.96 7.93 13.14
CA PRO A 190 -21.88 8.74 12.58
C PRO A 190 -21.18 9.58 13.65
N ASN A 191 -19.85 9.59 13.65
CA ASN A 191 -19.07 10.39 14.60
C ASN A 191 -19.32 11.88 14.35
N PRO A 192 -19.75 12.66 15.37
CA PRO A 192 -20.03 14.09 15.21
C PRO A 192 -18.81 14.93 14.82
N HIS A 193 -17.58 14.46 15.06
CA HIS A 193 -16.33 15.17 14.79
C HIS A 193 -15.57 14.64 13.55
N CYS A 194 -16.22 13.84 12.69
CA CYS A 194 -15.57 13.28 11.51
C CYS A 194 -15.42 14.33 10.39
N VAL A 195 -14.18 14.55 9.94
CA VAL A 195 -13.82 15.46 8.83
C VAL A 195 -14.20 14.96 7.45
N VAL A 196 -14.62 13.70 7.32
CA VAL A 196 -14.96 13.08 6.04
C VAL A 196 -16.46 13.04 5.79
N CYS A 197 -17.26 12.63 6.78
CA CYS A 197 -18.71 12.45 6.58
C CYS A 197 -19.55 13.70 6.90
N ARG A 198 -18.92 14.78 7.35
CA ARG A 198 -19.57 16.05 7.70
C ARG A 198 -18.70 17.25 7.31
N PRO A 199 -19.30 18.42 7.03
CA PRO A 199 -18.56 19.67 6.96
C PRO A 199 -17.99 19.98 8.35
N VAL A 200 -16.67 20.16 8.43
CA VAL A 200 -15.97 20.55 9.65
C VAL A 200 -15.43 21.95 9.48
N TYR A 201 -15.77 22.82 10.44
CA TYR A 201 -15.26 24.17 10.51
C TYR A 201 -14.01 24.18 11.40
N VAL A 202 -12.91 24.71 10.89
CA VAL A 202 -11.64 24.83 11.60
C VAL A 202 -11.30 26.31 11.72
N ASN A 203 -10.97 26.75 12.93
CA ASN A 203 -10.49 28.11 13.16
C ASN A 203 -8.99 28.17 12.85
N VAL A 204 -8.60 28.98 11.86
CA VAL A 204 -7.20 29.20 11.51
C VAL A 204 -6.72 30.49 12.16
N ALA A 205 -5.87 30.39 13.17
CA ALA A 205 -5.18 31.54 13.74
C ALA A 205 -4.04 31.97 12.81
N CYS A 206 -4.18 33.12 12.15
CA CYS A 206 -3.15 33.69 11.28
C CYS A 206 -3.12 35.22 11.42
N ASP A 207 -1.97 35.81 11.10
CA ASP A 207 -1.83 37.27 10.97
C ASP A 207 -2.28 37.69 9.57
N PRO A 208 -3.42 38.38 9.42
CA PRO A 208 -3.98 38.72 8.11
C PRO A 208 -3.09 39.70 7.32
N ALA A 209 -2.16 40.40 7.97
CA ALA A 209 -1.25 41.32 7.29
C ALA A 209 -0.03 40.61 6.66
N ARG A 210 0.25 39.37 7.08
CA ARG A 210 1.48 38.65 6.69
C ARG A 210 1.23 37.36 5.93
N VAL A 211 0.10 36.70 6.18
CA VAL A 211 -0.19 35.37 5.64
C VAL A 211 -0.96 35.48 4.33
N THR A 212 -0.48 34.80 3.29
CA THR A 212 -1.17 34.72 2.00
C THR A 212 -2.24 33.62 2.02
N LEU A 213 -3.32 33.79 1.25
CA LEU A 213 -4.34 32.74 1.07
C LEU A 213 -3.71 31.41 0.63
N GLY A 214 -2.69 31.46 -0.23
CA GLY A 214 -1.98 30.26 -0.68
C GLY A 214 -1.20 29.54 0.42
N GLU A 215 -0.75 30.22 1.47
CA GLU A 215 -0.13 29.59 2.64
C GLU A 215 -1.18 28.95 3.55
N VAL A 216 -2.34 29.60 3.74
CA VAL A 216 -3.47 29.03 4.49
C VAL A 216 -3.97 27.76 3.81
N VAL A 217 -4.23 27.82 2.49
CA VAL A 217 -4.73 26.67 1.72
C VAL A 217 -3.73 25.52 1.74
N ARG A 218 -2.43 25.78 1.53
CA ARG A 218 -1.39 24.74 1.61
C ARG A 218 -1.22 24.17 3.02
N GLY A 219 -1.33 25.00 4.05
CA GLY A 219 -1.24 24.57 5.44
C GLY A 219 -2.43 23.72 5.90
N VAL A 220 -3.65 24.06 5.47
CA VAL A 220 -4.88 23.35 5.85
C VAL A 220 -5.09 22.08 5.02
N LEU A 221 -4.87 22.14 3.72
CA LEU A 221 -5.11 21.00 2.82
C LEU A 221 -3.93 20.01 2.78
N GLY A 222 -2.76 20.40 3.31
CA GLY A 222 -1.55 19.60 3.25
C GLY A 222 -0.96 19.51 1.83
N LEU A 223 0.33 19.20 1.73
CA LEU A 223 1.10 19.16 0.48
C LEU A 223 0.75 17.99 -0.47
N VAL A 224 -0.35 17.27 -0.24
CA VAL A 224 -0.78 16.19 -1.15
C VAL A 224 -2.31 16.15 -1.20
N LEU A 225 -2.92 16.95 -2.07
CA LEU A 225 -4.23 16.60 -2.60
C LEU A 225 -4.07 16.05 -4.01
N MET A 226 -4.23 14.73 -4.07
CA MET A 226 -4.82 14.07 -5.23
C MET A 226 -6.16 14.76 -5.53
N SER A 227 -6.33 15.15 -6.79
CA SER A 227 -7.55 15.69 -7.42
C SER A 227 -7.92 17.15 -7.11
N THR A 228 -8.45 17.79 -8.16
CA THR A 228 -8.92 19.17 -8.28
C THR A 228 -9.92 19.56 -7.19
N THR A 229 -9.43 19.98 -6.03
CA THR A 229 -10.31 20.48 -4.97
C THR A 229 -10.52 21.98 -5.18
N GLU A 230 -11.74 22.36 -5.55
CA GLU A 230 -12.11 23.77 -5.72
C GLU A 230 -12.22 24.44 -4.34
N VAL A 231 -11.54 25.58 -4.17
CA VAL A 231 -11.58 26.38 -2.95
C VAL A 231 -12.40 27.63 -3.23
N SER A 232 -13.41 27.90 -2.40
CA SER A 232 -14.20 29.13 -2.43
C SER A 232 -14.03 29.90 -1.14
N VAL A 233 -13.94 31.23 -1.26
CA VAL A 233 -13.87 32.16 -0.12
C VAL A 233 -15.26 32.77 0.06
N TYR A 234 -15.80 32.67 1.27
CA TYR A 234 -17.07 33.29 1.62
C TYR A 234 -16.82 34.46 2.57
N GLU A 235 -17.04 35.68 2.11
CA GLU A 235 -17.03 36.87 2.95
C GLU A 235 -18.41 37.01 3.60
N GLY A 236 -18.53 36.58 4.86
CA GLY A 236 -19.73 36.84 5.66
C GLY A 236 -19.75 38.32 6.05
N GLY A 237 -20.76 39.06 5.56
CA GLY A 237 -21.05 40.44 5.97
C GLY A 237 -21.69 40.54 7.34
#